data_AF-A0A848GXW5-F1
#
_entry.id   AF-A0A848GXW5-F1
#
_cell.length_a   1.000
_cell.length_b   1.000
_cell.length_c   1.000
_cell.angle_alpha   90.00
_cell.angle_beta   90.00
_cell.angle_gamma   90.00
#
_symmetry.space_group_name_H-M   'P 1'
#
loop_
_entity.id
_entity.type
_entity.pdbx_description
1 polymer ?
#
loop_
_entity_poly.entity_id
_entity_poly.type
_entity_poly.pdbx_seq_one_letter_code
_entity_poly.pdbx_strand_id
1 'polypeptide(L)'
;MLKPTFPALALAGALSLTHAVAAEPSQAQLQAQARIGQDQAERTALALVPNGKVHSSELEREHGKLVWSFDISQDGSRDMTEVQVDALTGKVVSKKKESAAQEAAEAAKEARGK
;
A
#
# COMPACT_ATOMS: atom_id res chain seq x y z
N MET A 1 10.91 12.19 23.03
CA MET A 1 10.33 12.04 21.68
C MET A 1 11.22 11.08 20.91
N LEU A 2 10.82 9.82 20.77
CA LEU A 2 11.62 8.83 20.04
C LEU A 2 11.26 8.94 18.56
N LYS A 3 12.15 9.55 17.77
CA LYS A 3 12.05 9.57 16.31
C LYS A 3 12.31 8.13 15.83
N PRO A 4 11.37 7.45 15.15
CA PRO A 4 11.69 6.18 14.52
C PRO A 4 12.63 6.46 13.35
N THR A 5 13.91 6.15 13.55
CA THR A 5 14.91 6.06 12.50
C THR A 5 14.62 4.78 11.72
N PHE A 6 14.26 4.88 10.45
CA PHE A 6 14.19 3.73 9.55
C PHE A 6 15.64 3.32 9.20
N PRO A 7 16.12 2.14 9.61
CA PRO A 7 17.47 1.71 9.29
C PRO A 7 17.61 1.42 7.79
N ALA A 8 18.70 1.95 7.24
CA ALA A 8 19.19 1.66 5.92
C ALA A 8 19.49 0.15 5.74
N LEU A 9 19.07 -0.35 4.57
CA LEU A 9 19.57 -1.46 3.77
C LEU A 9 20.67 -2.37 4.36
N ALA A 10 20.40 -3.68 4.41
CA ALA A 10 21.45 -4.71 4.34
C ALA A 10 20.96 -5.91 3.50
N LEU A 11 21.58 -6.09 2.34
CA LEU A 11 21.43 -7.21 1.40
C LEU A 11 22.15 -8.45 1.97
N ALA A 12 21.45 -9.58 2.10
CA ALA A 12 22.07 -10.90 2.20
C ALA A 12 21.23 -11.90 1.42
N GLY A 13 21.63 -12.16 0.16
CA GLY A 13 20.98 -13.13 -0.72
C GLY A 13 21.62 -14.50 -0.63
N ALA A 14 20.80 -15.55 -0.79
CA ALA A 14 21.08 -16.75 -1.59
C ALA A 14 19.96 -17.80 -1.42
N LEU A 15 19.10 -17.97 -2.44
CA LEU A 15 18.77 -19.28 -3.02
C LEU A 15 17.98 -19.09 -4.33
N SER A 16 18.60 -19.46 -5.45
CA SER A 16 18.02 -19.34 -6.78
C SER A 16 16.99 -20.44 -7.06
N LEU A 17 15.74 -20.05 -7.24
CA LEU A 17 14.74 -20.77 -8.05
C LEU A 17 14.49 -19.92 -9.29
N THR A 18 14.82 -20.43 -10.47
CA THR A 18 14.50 -19.77 -11.75
C THR A 18 12.99 -19.83 -12.00
N HIS A 19 12.23 -19.00 -11.31
CA HIS A 19 10.99 -18.50 -11.86
C HIS A 19 11.39 -17.41 -12.85
N ALA A 20 10.90 -17.49 -14.09
CA ALA A 20 10.84 -16.30 -14.92
C ALA A 20 9.97 -15.30 -14.16
N VAL A 21 10.61 -14.43 -13.37
CA VAL A 21 9.95 -13.30 -12.73
C VAL A 21 9.50 -12.43 -13.89
N ALA A 22 8.25 -12.57 -14.29
CA ALA A 22 7.61 -11.54 -15.08
C ALA A 22 7.83 -10.25 -14.28
N ALA A 23 8.58 -9.31 -14.85
CA ALA A 23 8.88 -8.08 -14.15
C ALA A 23 7.55 -7.40 -13.78
N GLU A 24 7.35 -7.13 -12.50
CA GLU A 24 6.23 -6.31 -12.04
C GLU A 24 6.26 -4.97 -12.81
N PRO A 25 5.10 -4.44 -13.21
CA PRO A 25 5.05 -3.16 -13.92
C PRO A 25 5.69 -2.07 -13.08
N SER A 26 6.55 -1.26 -13.70
CA SER A 26 7.13 -0.09 -13.05
C SER A 26 6.05 0.91 -12.61
N GLN A 27 6.38 1.75 -11.62
CA GLN A 27 5.48 2.80 -11.15
C GLN A 27 4.96 3.69 -12.30
N ALA A 28 5.84 4.02 -13.26
CA ALA A 28 5.46 4.81 -14.43
C ALA A 28 4.44 4.08 -15.31
N GLN A 29 4.57 2.76 -15.49
CA GLN A 29 3.62 1.96 -16.24
C GLN A 29 2.26 1.87 -15.51
N LEU A 30 2.26 1.76 -14.18
CA LEU A 30 1.03 1.79 -13.39
C LEU A 30 0.35 3.15 -13.45
N GLN A 31 1.09 4.24 -13.29
CA GLN A 31 0.59 5.61 -13.39
C GLN A 31 -0.02 5.91 -14.75
N ALA A 32 0.59 5.43 -15.84
CA ALA A 32 0.05 5.60 -17.19
C ALA A 32 -1.30 4.88 -17.41
N GLN A 33 -1.64 3.88 -16.58
CA GLN A 33 -2.89 3.14 -16.65
C GLN A 33 -3.98 3.75 -15.75
N ALA A 34 -3.61 4.39 -14.65
CA ALA A 34 -4.53 5.02 -13.72
C ALA A 34 -5.33 6.14 -14.41
N ARG A 35 -6.61 6.26 -14.06
CA ARG A 35 -7.51 7.33 -14.54
C ARG A 35 -7.78 8.37 -13.48
N ILE A 36 -7.65 8.00 -12.21
CA ILE A 36 -7.70 8.93 -11.09
C ILE A 36 -6.33 9.05 -10.45
N GLY A 37 -5.97 10.27 -10.05
CA GLY A 37 -4.75 10.54 -9.31
C GLY A 37 -4.87 10.19 -7.83
N GLN A 38 -3.72 10.12 -7.15
CA GLN A 38 -3.62 9.86 -5.71
C GLN A 38 -4.54 10.75 -4.89
N ASP A 39 -4.50 12.07 -5.09
CA ASP A 39 -5.30 13.03 -4.30
C ASP A 39 -6.82 12.75 -4.37
N GLN A 40 -7.31 12.31 -5.53
CA GLN A 40 -8.72 11.97 -5.68
C GLN A 40 -9.05 10.68 -4.92
N ALA A 41 -8.19 9.66 -5.03
CA ALA A 41 -8.36 8.41 -4.32
C ALA A 41 -8.23 8.60 -2.80
N GLU A 42 -7.30 9.43 -2.35
CA GLU A 42 -7.07 9.76 -0.93
C GLU A 42 -8.30 10.42 -0.30
N ARG A 43 -8.93 11.36 -1.01
CA ARG A 43 -10.19 11.97 -0.54
C ARG A 43 -11.30 10.92 -0.38
N THR A 44 -11.41 9.98 -1.32
CA THR A 44 -12.36 8.86 -1.22
C THR A 44 -12.06 7.98 -0.01
N ALA A 45 -10.78 7.67 0.24
CA ALA A 45 -10.35 6.84 1.35
C ALA A 45 -10.59 7.50 2.71
N LEU A 46 -10.18 8.77 2.87
CA LEU A 46 -10.37 9.55 4.09
C LEU A 46 -11.85 9.78 4.44
N ALA A 47 -12.73 9.85 3.43
CA ALA A 47 -14.18 9.91 3.67
C ALA A 47 -14.73 8.67 4.40
N LEU A 48 -14.04 7.53 4.31
CA LEU A 48 -14.42 6.28 5.00
C LEU A 48 -13.78 6.12 6.38
N VAL A 49 -12.81 6.98 6.73
CA VAL A 49 -12.05 6.89 7.99
C VAL A 49 -12.06 8.26 8.66
N PRO A 50 -13.13 8.59 9.41
CA PRO A 50 -13.24 9.88 10.09
C PRO A 50 -12.06 10.13 11.04
N ASN A 51 -11.54 11.36 11.01
CA ASN A 51 -10.32 11.77 11.72
C ASN A 51 -9.07 10.95 11.37
N GLY A 52 -9.11 10.22 10.25
CA GLY A 52 -7.99 9.44 9.77
C GLY A 52 -6.85 10.31 9.26
N LYS A 53 -5.63 9.78 9.35
CA LYS A 53 -4.44 10.35 8.72
C LYS A 53 -3.76 9.28 7.88
N VAL A 54 -3.57 9.57 6.60
CA VAL A 54 -2.83 8.71 5.68
C VAL A 54 -1.38 8.61 6.18
N HIS A 55 -0.91 7.38 6.33
CA HIS A 55 0.45 7.05 6.74
C HIS A 55 1.29 6.62 5.53
N SER A 56 0.70 5.79 4.68
CA SER A 56 1.29 5.28 3.43
C SER A 56 0.26 5.32 2.31
N SER A 57 0.76 5.40 1.08
CA SER A 57 -0.04 5.30 -0.12
C SER A 57 0.76 4.65 -1.24
N GLU A 58 0.15 3.75 -1.99
CA GLU A 58 0.78 3.12 -3.15
C GLU A 58 -0.20 2.92 -4.30
N LEU A 59 0.31 2.94 -5.53
CA LEU A 59 -0.41 2.49 -6.71
C LEU A 59 0.13 1.13 -7.11
N GLU A 60 -0.72 0.12 -7.09
CA GLU A 60 -0.29 -1.27 -7.29
C GLU A 60 -1.32 -2.13 -8.01
N ARG A 61 -0.90 -3.35 -8.36
CA ARG A 61 -1.81 -4.38 -8.87
C ARG A 61 -2.08 -5.41 -7.79
N GLU A 62 -3.27 -5.35 -7.20
CA GLU A 62 -3.73 -6.35 -6.24
C GLU A 62 -4.88 -7.15 -6.82
N HIS A 63 -4.81 -8.48 -6.73
CA HIS A 63 -5.83 -9.41 -7.24
C HIS A 63 -6.29 -9.10 -8.69
N GLY A 64 -5.36 -8.66 -9.54
CA GLY A 64 -5.62 -8.30 -10.94
C GLY A 64 -6.24 -6.92 -11.18
N LYS A 65 -6.46 -6.11 -10.14
CA LYS A 65 -7.00 -4.75 -10.21
C LYS A 65 -5.90 -3.71 -9.98
N LEU A 66 -5.98 -2.59 -10.70
CA LEU A 66 -5.12 -1.43 -10.42
C LEU A 66 -5.79 -0.61 -9.30
N VAL A 67 -5.11 -0.47 -8.16
CA VAL A 67 -5.66 0.18 -6.97
C VAL A 67 -4.69 1.21 -6.42
N TRP A 68 -5.24 2.30 -5.89
CA TRP A 68 -4.57 3.11 -4.89
C TRP A 68 -4.84 2.49 -3.52
N SER A 69 -3.81 1.98 -2.85
CA SER A 69 -3.89 1.49 -1.46
C SER A 69 -3.47 2.60 -0.50
N PHE A 70 -4.15 2.70 0.65
CA PHE A 70 -3.88 3.69 1.69
C PHE A 70 -3.98 3.06 3.07
N ASP A 71 -2.92 3.19 3.86
CA ASP A 71 -2.95 2.86 5.28
C ASP A 71 -3.27 4.10 6.08
N ILE A 72 -4.40 4.05 6.79
CA ILE A 72 -4.95 5.20 7.49
C ILE A 72 -4.91 4.93 8.99
N SER A 73 -4.11 5.74 9.69
CA SER A 73 -4.09 5.76 11.15
C SER A 73 -5.30 6.49 11.72
N GLN A 74 -5.74 6.11 12.92
CA GLN A 74 -6.82 6.78 13.66
C GLN A 74 -6.38 7.08 15.09
N ASP A 75 -6.74 8.27 15.59
CA ASP A 75 -6.38 8.70 16.94
C ASP A 75 -6.86 7.70 18.00
N GLY A 76 -5.97 7.33 18.94
CA GLY A 76 -6.26 6.38 20.01
C GLY A 76 -6.22 4.90 19.60
N SER A 77 -5.91 4.58 18.34
CA SER A 77 -5.72 3.22 17.84
C SER A 77 -4.26 2.94 17.48
N ARG A 78 -3.81 1.70 17.72
CA ARG A 78 -2.56 1.16 17.13
C ARG A 78 -2.81 0.38 15.84
N ASP A 79 -4.07 0.02 15.59
CA ASP A 79 -4.49 -0.63 14.37
C ASP A 79 -4.64 0.43 13.27
N MET A 80 -4.35 0.03 12.04
CA MET A 80 -4.51 0.82 10.84
C MET A 80 -5.76 0.38 10.08
N THR A 81 -6.32 1.27 9.27
CA THR A 81 -7.35 0.92 8.30
C THR A 81 -6.76 1.03 6.91
N GLU A 82 -6.58 -0.11 6.25
CA GLU A 82 -6.26 -0.18 4.82
C GLU A 82 -7.54 0.14 4.03
N VAL A 83 -7.45 1.06 3.07
CA VAL A 83 -8.51 1.34 2.09
C VAL A 83 -7.93 1.30 0.69
N GLN A 84 -8.48 0.41 -0.15
CA GLN A 84 -8.10 0.32 -1.55
C GLN A 84 -9.18 0.93 -2.45
N VAL A 85 -8.75 1.81 -3.33
CA VAL A 85 -9.59 2.54 -4.29
C VAL A 85 -9.19 2.14 -5.70
N ASP A 86 -10.13 1.64 -6.50
CA ASP A 86 -9.92 1.32 -7.91
C ASP A 86 -9.42 2.56 -8.66
N ALA A 87 -8.21 2.46 -9.23
CA ALA A 87 -7.51 3.59 -9.83
C ALA A 87 -8.11 4.01 -11.18
N LEU A 88 -9.08 3.26 -11.72
CA LEU A 88 -9.78 3.59 -12.96
C LEU A 88 -11.11 4.31 -12.70
N THR A 89 -11.80 3.93 -11.62
CA THR A 89 -13.19 4.34 -11.36
C THR A 89 -13.36 5.18 -10.09
N GLY A 90 -12.38 5.15 -9.19
CA GLY A 90 -12.47 5.78 -7.87
C GLY A 90 -13.39 5.07 -6.89
N LYS A 91 -13.84 3.85 -7.20
CA LYS A 91 -14.67 3.04 -6.30
C LYS A 91 -13.80 2.34 -5.26
N VAL A 92 -14.28 2.30 -4.02
CA VAL A 92 -13.62 1.52 -2.96
C VAL A 92 -13.86 0.04 -3.23
N VAL A 93 -12.77 -0.73 -3.26
CA VAL A 93 -12.79 -2.17 -3.53
C VAL A 93 -12.39 -3.01 -2.32
N SER A 94 -11.69 -2.41 -1.35
CA SER A 94 -11.35 -3.03 -0.07
C SER A 94 -11.35 -1.98 1.05
N LYS A 95 -11.76 -2.41 2.24
CA LYS A 95 -11.55 -1.69 3.50
C LYS A 95 -11.31 -2.72 4.60
N LYS A 96 -10.11 -2.76 5.16
CA LYS A 96 -9.73 -3.71 6.22
C LYS A 96 -9.16 -2.96 7.41
N LYS A 97 -9.38 -3.51 8.60
CA LYS A 97 -8.65 -3.08 9.79
C LYS A 97 -7.52 -4.07 10.01
N GLU A 98 -6.32 -3.55 10.22
CA GLU A 98 -5.11 -4.32 10.38
C GLU A 98 -4.46 -3.97 11.71
N SER A 99 -4.21 -4.99 12.51
CA SER A 99 -3.38 -4.83 13.68
C SER A 99 -1.96 -4.47 13.27
N ALA A 100 -1.21 -3.80 14.14
CA ALA A 100 0.20 -3.47 13.89
C ALA A 100 1.06 -4.69 13.49
N ALA A 101 0.70 -5.90 13.94
CA ALA A 101 1.40 -7.12 13.56
C ALA A 101 1.05 -7.59 12.14
N GLN A 102 -0.20 -7.38 11.69
CA GLN A 102 -0.62 -7.70 10.32
C GLN A 102 0.04 -6.74 9.34
N GLU A 103 -0.08 -5.43 9.59
CA GLU A 103 0.60 -4.37 8.84
C GLU A 103 2.10 -4.68 8.65
N ALA A 104 2.81 -4.96 9.75
CA ALA A 104 4.24 -5.28 9.69
C ALA A 104 4.54 -6.56 8.87
N ALA A 105 3.65 -7.55 8.91
CA ALA A 105 3.80 -8.77 8.14
C ALA A 105 3.53 -8.55 6.64
N GLU A 106 2.61 -7.67 6.28
CA GLU A 106 2.29 -7.30 4.90
C GLU A 106 3.40 -6.44 4.29
N ALA A 107 3.84 -5.38 4.98
CA ALA A 107 4.99 -4.58 4.57
C ALA A 107 6.26 -5.42 4.35
N ALA A 108 6.48 -6.45 5.18
CA ALA A 108 7.59 -7.38 5.02
C ALA A 108 7.47 -8.31 3.80
N LYS A 109 6.25 -8.62 3.35
CA LYS A 109 6.00 -9.40 2.12
C LYS A 109 6.19 -8.53 0.89
N GLU A 110 5.67 -7.31 0.89
CA GLU A 110 5.82 -6.36 -0.22
C GLU A 110 7.30 -6.03 -0.47
N ALA A 111 8.07 -5.81 0.60
CA ALA A 111 9.51 -5.58 0.50
C ALA A 111 10.29 -6.78 -0.06
N ARG A 112 9.71 -7.99 -0.06
CA ARG A 112 10.31 -9.20 -0.63
C ARG A 112 9.84 -9.49 -2.06
N GLY A 113 8.71 -8.91 -2.47
CA GLY A 113 8.10 -9.12 -3.79
C GLY A 113 8.50 -8.09 -4.84
N LYS A 114 9.02 -6.94 -4.42
CA LYS A 114 9.61 -5.90 -5.28
C LYS A 114 11.11 -6.12 -5.47
#